data_AF-A0A7Y7IZU0-F1
#
_entry.id   AF-A0A7Y7IZU0-F1
#
_cell.length_a   1.000
_cell.length_b   1.000
_cell.length_c   1.000
_cell.angle_alpha   90.00
_cell.angle_beta   90.00
_cell.angle_gamma   90.00
#
_symmetry.space_group_name_H-M   'P 1'
#
loop_
_entity.id
_entity.type
_entity.pdbx_description
1 polymer ?
#
loop_
_entity_poly.entity_id
_entity_poly.type
_entity_poly.pdbx_seq_one_letter_code
_entity_poly.pdbx_strand_id
1 'polypeptide(L)' 'MTGLLILLNRPDQVAALLDAARDVAGRLAVRRLDVAAAREPPDDTILPTEEILTEADRARIRAAQRAWAEALHRQVV' A
#
# COMPACT_ATOMS: atom_id res chain seq x y z
N MET A 1 11.77 -13.92 17.07
CA MET A 1 10.50 -14.16 16.35
C MET A 1 10.67 -13.57 14.96
N THR A 2 10.84 -14.40 13.93
CA THR A 2 11.10 -13.92 12.56
C THR A 2 9.75 -13.61 11.90
N GLY A 3 9.58 -12.39 11.40
CA GLY A 3 8.36 -11.92 10.72
C GLY A 3 8.71 -11.34 9.36
N LEU A 4 7.75 -11.33 8.44
CA LEU A 4 7.88 -10.71 7.12
C LEU A 4 7.01 -9.44 7.08
N LEU A 5 7.60 -8.31 6.70
CA LEU A 5 6.89 -7.06 6.45
C LEU A 5 6.68 -6.90 4.95
N ILE A 6 5.43 -6.72 4.54
CA ILE A 6 5.06 -6.41 3.15
C ILE A 6 4.67 -4.93 3.06
N LEU A 7 5.34 -4.19 2.19
CA LEU A 7 4.98 -2.81 1.85
C LEU A 7 4.18 -2.80 0.55
N LEU A 8 2.90 -2.49 0.65
CA LEU A 8 2.02 -2.33 -0.51
C LEU A 8 1.99 -0.84 -0.86
N ASN A 9 2.53 -0.50 -2.03
CA ASN A 9 2.58 0.88 -2.52
C ASN A 9 1.75 1.10 -3.80
N ARG A 10 1.35 0.01 -4.47
CA ARG A 10 0.63 0.04 -5.74
C ARG A 10 -0.61 -0.86 -5.72
N PRO A 11 -1.82 -0.33 -5.95
CA PRO A 11 -3.06 -1.13 -5.90
C PRO A 11 -3.10 -2.31 -6.86
N ASP A 12 -2.60 -2.11 -8.08
CA ASP A 12 -2.58 -3.11 -9.16
C ASP A 12 -1.65 -4.30 -8.87
N GLN A 13 -0.74 -4.16 -7.91
CA GLN A 13 0.26 -5.18 -7.57
C GLN A 13 -0.06 -5.95 -6.29
N VAL A 14 -1.12 -5.58 -5.57
CA VAL A 14 -1.46 -6.12 -4.25
C VAL A 14 -1.55 -7.65 -4.27
N ALA A 15 -2.35 -8.21 -5.17
CA ALA A 15 -2.56 -9.66 -5.23
C ALA A 15 -1.25 -10.42 -5.47
N ALA A 16 -0.47 -9.99 -6.48
CA ALA A 16 0.81 -10.62 -6.81
C ALA A 16 1.83 -10.53 -5.65
N LEU A 17 1.89 -9.40 -4.94
CA LEU A 17 2.77 -9.20 -3.80
C LEU A 17 2.37 -10.06 -2.59
N LEU A 18 1.07 -10.17 -2.31
CA LEU A 18 0.56 -11.02 -1.23
C LEU A 18 0.81 -12.49 -1.50
N ASP A 19 0.61 -12.97 -2.73
CA ASP A 19 0.87 -14.36 -3.10
C ASP A 19 2.36 -14.69 -3.04
N ALA A 20 3.23 -13.81 -3.55
CA ALA A 20 4.68 -13.97 -3.43
C ALA A 20 5.12 -14.01 -1.97
N ALA A 21 4.55 -13.16 -1.11
CA ALA A 21 4.89 -13.14 0.30
C ALA A 21 4.43 -14.40 1.05
N ARG A 22 3.29 -15.01 0.67
CA ARG A 22 2.86 -16.30 1.22
C ARG A 22 3.82 -17.43 0.83
N ASP A 23 4.26 -17.49 -0.42
CA ASP A 23 5.24 -18.50 -0.87
C ASP A 23 6.56 -18.36 -0.08
N VAL A 24 7.06 -17.14 0.05
CA VAL A 24 8.29 -16.86 0.84
C VAL A 24 8.09 -17.21 2.32
N ALA A 25 6.96 -16.85 2.93
CA ALA A 25 6.67 -17.17 4.32
C ALA A 25 6.62 -18.70 4.56
N GLY A 26 6.02 -19.45 3.63
CA GLY A 26 5.99 -20.91 3.66
C GLY A 26 7.38 -21.53 3.62
N ARG A 27 8.25 -21.03 2.74
CA ARG A 27 9.64 -21.50 2.62
C ARG A 27 10.50 -21.17 3.83
N LEU A 28 10.25 -20.04 4.47
CA LEU A 28 11.01 -19.57 5.63
C LEU A 28 10.39 -20.01 6.97
N ALA A 29 9.32 -20.79 6.95
CA ALA A 29 8.53 -21.19 8.14
C ALA A 29 8.12 -19.99 9.02
N VAL A 30 7.91 -18.83 8.40
CA VAL A 30 7.50 -17.59 9.08
C VAL A 30 6.01 -17.67 9.38
N ARG A 31 5.65 -17.46 10.65
CA ARG A 31 4.25 -17.55 11.13
C ARG A 31 3.52 -16.21 11.19
N ARG A 32 4.21 -15.11 10.91
CA ARG A 32 3.68 -13.75 11.00
C ARG A 32 4.05 -12.93 9.76
N LEU A 33 3.02 -12.46 9.07
CA LEU A 33 3.11 -11.50 7.98
C LEU A 33 2.45 -10.21 8.45
N ASP A 34 3.23 -9.13 8.51
CA ASP A 34 2.73 -7.79 8.77
C ASP A 34 2.61 -7.07 7.43
N VAL A 35 1.47 -6.43 7.18
CA VAL A 35 1.19 -5.71 5.92
C VAL A 35 1.04 -4.23 6.21
N ALA A 36 1.89 -3.42 5.59
CA ALA A 36 1.84 -1.97 5.63
C ALA A 36 1.46 -1.45 4.24
N ALA A 37 0.30 -0.81 4.14
CA ALA A 37 -0.08 -0.05 2.95
C ALA A 37 0.39 1.40 3.14
N ALA A 38 1.37 1.84 2.36
CA ALA A 38 1.87 3.21 2.45
C ALA A 38 0.73 4.17 2.08
N ARG A 39 0.36 5.04 3.01
CA ARG A 39 -0.56 6.15 2.77
C ARG A 39 0.25 7.42 2.73
N GLU A 40 -0.18 8.32 1.86
CA GLU A 40 0.30 9.69 1.68
C GLU A 40 1.45 9.85 0.66
N PRO A 41 1.24 10.56 -0.48
CA PRO A 41 2.35 11.22 -1.14
C PRO A 41 2.85 12.33 -0.21
N PRO A 42 4.16 12.64 -0.17
CA PRO A 42 4.66 13.75 0.63
C PRO A 42 3.89 15.03 0.28
N ASP A 43 3.54 15.81 1.31
CA ASP A 43 2.81 17.09 1.19
C ASP A 43 3.46 18.02 0.15
N ASP A 44 4.78 17.88 -0.05
CA ASP A 44 5.61 18.63 -0.99
C ASP A 44 6.23 17.72 -2.07
N THR A 45 5.42 16.86 -2.70
CA THR A 45 5.87 16.32 -3.99
C THR A 45 5.84 17.45 -5.00
N ILE A 46 6.98 18.12 -5.22
CA ILE A 46 7.20 18.92 -6.42
C ILE A 46 7.09 17.94 -7.59
N LEU A 47 5.91 17.86 -8.19
CA LEU A 47 5.73 17.18 -9.46
C LEU A 47 6.66 17.85 -10.49
N PRO A 48 7.15 17.15 -11.52
CA PRO A 48 8.01 17.75 -12.56
C PRO A 48 7.34 18.87 -13.37
N THR A 49 6.11 19.24 -12.99
CA THR A 49 5.30 20.33 -13.50
C THR A 49 5.00 21.23 -12.31
N GLU A 50 5.11 22.54 -12.46
CA GLU A 50 4.81 23.57 -11.44
C GLU A 50 3.32 23.62 -11.03
N GLU A 51 2.62 22.49 -11.00
CA GLU A 51 1.27 22.35 -10.50
C GLU A 51 1.29 22.16 -8.98
N ILE A 52 1.00 23.25 -8.27
CA ILE A 52 0.65 23.17 -6.86
C ILE A 52 -0.60 22.31 -6.73
N LEU A 53 -0.50 21.18 -6.03
CA LEU A 53 -1.65 20.33 -5.71
C LEU A 53 -2.73 21.15 -5.01
N THR A 54 -3.84 21.36 -5.72
CA THR A 54 -5.01 22.07 -5.19
C THR A 54 -5.66 21.29 -4.05
N GLU A 55 -6.44 21.94 -3.20
CA GLU A 55 -7.19 21.25 -2.14
C GLU A 55 -8.17 20.19 -2.73
N ALA A 56 -8.71 20.45 -3.92
CA ALA A 56 -9.54 19.49 -4.64
C ALA A 56 -8.75 18.24 -5.08
N ASP A 57 -7.51 18.41 -5.54
CA ASP A 57 -6.63 17.29 -5.87
C ASP A 57 -6.24 16.49 -4.63
N ARG A 58 -5.92 17.18 -3.53
CA ARG A 58 -5.65 16.53 -2.24
C ARG A 58 -6.85 15.72 -1.77
N ALA A 59 -8.06 16.28 -1.85
CA ALA A 59 -9.29 15.59 -1.47
C ALA A 59 -9.54 14.35 -2.35
N ARG A 60 -9.34 14.47 -3.67
CA ARG A 60 -9.47 13.35 -4.63
C ARG A 60 -8.46 12.24 -4.34
N ILE A 61 -7.20 12.57 -4.10
CA ILE A 61 -6.14 11.61 -3.73
C ILE A 61 -6.50 10.90 -2.42
N ARG A 62 -6.93 11.64 -1.39
CA ARG A 62 -7.36 11.06 -0.11
C ARG A 62 -8.56 10.12 -0.25
N ALA A 63 -9.52 10.45 -1.11
CA ALA A 63 -10.67 9.59 -1.38
C ALA A 63 -10.27 8.28 -2.07
N ALA A 64 -9.43 8.36 -3.11
CA ALA A 64 -8.89 7.19 -3.80
C ALA A 64 -8.10 6.27 -2.84
N GLN A 65 -7.29 6.85 -1.96
CA GLN A 65 -6.52 6.11 -0.96
C GLN A 65 -7.42 5.43 0.09
N ARG A 66 -8.49 6.10 0.54
CA ARG A 66 -9.45 5.48 1.47
C ARG A 66 -10.14 4.27 0.84
N ALA A 67 -10.64 4.43 -0.38
CA ALA A 67 -11.27 3.34 -1.12
C ALA A 67 -10.31 2.16 -1.33
N TRP A 68 -9.04 2.45 -1.65
CA TRP A 68 -8.01 1.43 -1.80
C TRP A 68 -7.73 0.68 -0.50
N ALA A 69 -7.57 1.39 0.62
CA ALA A 69 -7.30 0.77 1.90
C ALA A 69 -8.48 -0.08 2.42
N GLU A 70 -9.71 0.35 2.17
CA GLU A 70 -10.90 -0.46 2.46
C GLU A 70 -10.94 -1.74 1.61
N ALA A 71 -10.57 -1.66 0.33
CA ALA A 71 -10.47 -2.83 -0.53
C ALA A 71 -9.41 -3.82 -0.04
N LEU A 72 -8.26 -3.32 0.42
CA LEU A 72 -7.19 -4.11 1.02
C LEU A 72 -7.63 -4.82 2.30
N HIS A 73 -8.31 -4.10 3.20
CA HIS A 73 -8.79 -4.69 4.45
C HIS A 73 -9.70 -5.90 4.20
N ARG A 74 -10.59 -5.81 3.19
CA ARG A 74 -11.48 -6.92 2.78
C ARG A 74 -10.76 -8.13 2.16
N GLN A 75 -9.52 -7.97 1.70
CA GLN A 75 -8.75 -9.06 1.07
C GLN A 75 -7.83 -9.78 2.06
N VAL A 76 -7.54 -9.15 3.20
CA VAL A 76 -6.56 -9.64 4.19
C VAL A 76 -7.25 -10.20 5.44
N VAL A 77 -8.46 -9.72 5.77
CA VAL A 77 -9.34 -10.27 6.84
C VAL A 77 -10.31 -11.27 6.25
#